data_AF-A0A100W6N5-F1
#
_entry.id   AF-A0A100W6N5-F1
#
_cell.length_a   1.000
_cell.length_b   1.000
_cell.length_c   1.000
_cell.angle_alpha   90.00
_cell.angle_beta   90.00
_cell.angle_gamma   90.00
#
_symmetry.space_group_name_H-M   'P 1'
#
loop_
_entity.id
_entity.type
_entity.pdbx_description
1 polymer ?
#
loop_
_entity_poly.entity_id
_entity_poly.type
_entity_poly.pdbx_seq_one_letter_code
_entity_poly.pdbx_strand_id
1 'polypeptide(L)'
;MISFPALIALGYNPLIANVTNAVATVPGYVGGCIGFRADLADQKPVLARLGAVTVLGALAGSALLMALPARSFQDIVGWLVLGSAVLMLIQPRIRSLVERRAESTSRVATATRVLPLCAAQFGVALYGGYFAAGLGIMMLAVLGVFRHDSLRRLNALKSGLSLVVGAVSAAFFAVSAPIAWIPALILAASGLAGGLLGARFARIIPPEGLRRTVIAVGFAAGLLLLVRK
;
A
#
# COMPACT_ATOMS: atom_id res chain seq x y z
N MET A 1 6.33 5.33 0.81
CA MET A 1 6.38 5.60 2.27
C MET A 1 7.37 6.71 2.60
N ILE A 2 8.55 6.79 1.97
CA ILE A 2 9.49 7.93 2.16
C ILE A 2 9.02 9.18 1.40
N SER A 3 8.36 8.99 0.27
CA SER A 3 7.93 10.05 -0.65
C SER A 3 6.98 11.08 0.00
N PHE A 4 6.04 10.62 0.83
CA PHE A 4 5.04 11.50 1.45
C PHE A 4 5.67 12.46 2.48
N PRO A 5 6.39 11.98 3.51
CA PRO A 5 7.24 12.81 4.37
C PRO A 5 8.15 13.80 3.65
N ALA A 6 8.81 13.36 2.58
CA ALA A 6 9.74 14.21 1.83
C ALA A 6 9.02 15.38 1.15
N LEU A 7 7.85 15.14 0.55
CA LEU A 7 7.04 16.19 -0.08
C LEU A 7 6.53 17.21 0.95
N ILE A 8 6.14 16.77 2.14
CA ILE A 8 5.79 17.68 3.24
C ILE A 8 7.00 18.54 3.64
N ALA A 9 8.18 17.93 3.78
CA ALA A 9 9.40 18.65 4.14
C ALA A 9 9.79 19.71 3.10
N LEU A 10 9.48 19.46 1.82
CA LEU A 10 9.63 20.41 0.70
C LEU A 10 8.54 21.49 0.64
N GLY A 11 7.61 21.52 1.60
CA GLY A 11 6.58 22.57 1.72
C GLY A 11 5.29 22.30 0.93
N TYR A 12 5.11 21.11 0.35
CA TYR A 12 3.87 20.78 -0.35
C TYR A 12 2.71 20.59 0.61
N ASN A 13 1.52 21.02 0.20
CA ASN A 13 0.28 20.72 0.92
C ASN A 13 0.10 19.19 1.04
N PRO A 14 -0.25 18.65 2.22
CA PRO A 14 -0.48 17.22 2.42
C PRO A 14 -1.39 16.57 1.39
N LEU A 15 -2.41 17.26 0.90
CA LEU A 15 -3.29 16.73 -0.14
C LEU A 15 -2.52 16.47 -1.45
N ILE A 16 -1.81 17.49 -1.94
CA ILE A 16 -1.00 17.41 -3.16
C ILE A 16 0.10 16.36 -2.99
N ALA A 17 0.73 16.30 -1.82
CA ALA A 17 1.76 15.32 -1.50
C ALA A 17 1.23 13.87 -1.57
N ASN A 18 0.04 13.62 -1.03
CA ASN A 18 -0.58 12.29 -1.06
C ASN A 18 -0.96 11.88 -2.48
N VAL A 19 -1.64 12.77 -3.20
CA VAL A 19 -2.05 12.56 -4.60
C VAL A 19 -0.84 12.28 -5.49
N THR A 20 0.21 13.10 -5.36
CA THR A 20 1.47 12.94 -6.11
C THR A 20 2.14 11.59 -5.80
N ASN A 21 2.17 11.19 -4.53
CA ASN A 21 2.71 9.89 -4.12
C ASN A 21 1.88 8.71 -4.64
N ALA A 22 0.55 8.81 -4.66
CA ALA A 22 -0.32 7.78 -5.21
C ALA A 22 0.02 7.51 -6.68
N VAL A 23 0.15 8.56 -7.49
CA VAL A 23 0.53 8.45 -8.90
C VAL A 23 1.95 7.89 -9.05
N ALA A 24 2.91 8.39 -8.26
CA ALA A 24 4.31 7.97 -8.33
C ALA A 24 4.56 6.49 -7.98
N THR A 25 3.65 5.86 -7.23
CA THR A 25 3.78 4.46 -6.82
C THR A 25 3.27 3.45 -7.84
N VAL A 26 2.47 3.88 -8.83
CA VAL A 26 1.88 3.00 -9.86
C VAL A 26 2.94 2.18 -10.61
N PRO A 27 4.05 2.77 -11.11
CA PRO A 27 5.09 1.99 -11.80
C PRO A 27 5.73 0.92 -10.92
N GLY A 28 5.87 1.21 -9.61
CA GLY A 28 6.35 0.23 -8.63
C GLY A 28 5.41 -0.96 -8.48
N TYR A 29 4.09 -0.74 -8.49
CA TYR A 29 3.11 -1.81 -8.46
C TYR A 29 3.10 -2.64 -9.74
N VAL A 30 3.29 -2.00 -10.91
CA VAL A 30 3.45 -2.70 -12.19
C VAL A 30 4.66 -3.64 -12.12
N GLY A 31 5.80 -3.17 -11.62
CA GLY A 31 7.00 -4.01 -11.41
C GLY A 31 6.72 -5.22 -10.50
N GLY A 32 5.95 -5.03 -9.43
CA GLY A 32 5.50 -6.12 -8.56
C GLY A 32 4.66 -7.17 -9.29
N CYS A 33 3.69 -6.74 -10.09
CA CYS A 33 2.86 -7.65 -10.91
C CYS A 33 3.69 -8.43 -11.93
N ILE A 34 4.64 -7.77 -12.60
CA ILE A 34 5.55 -8.43 -13.56
C ILE A 34 6.38 -9.50 -12.85
N GLY A 35 6.93 -9.19 -11.67
CA GLY A 35 7.73 -10.12 -10.86
C GLY A 35 6.95 -11.36 -10.42
N PHE A 36 5.64 -11.23 -10.17
CA PHE A 36 4.76 -12.32 -9.75
C PHE A 36 3.83 -12.85 -10.87
N ARG A 37 4.11 -12.56 -12.15
CA ARG A 37 3.17 -12.83 -13.27
C ARG A 37 2.71 -14.29 -13.35
N ALA A 38 3.61 -15.24 -13.09
CA ALA A 38 3.31 -16.66 -13.12
C ALA A 38 2.37 -17.05 -11.97
N ASP A 39 2.67 -16.59 -10.76
CA ASP A 39 1.85 -16.85 -9.55
C ASP A 39 0.49 -16.14 -9.59
N LEU A 40 0.38 -15.03 -10.35
CA LEU A 40 -0.87 -14.31 -10.62
C LEU A 40 -1.75 -15.03 -11.65
N ALA A 41 -1.14 -15.70 -12.65
CA ALA A 41 -1.87 -16.42 -13.69
C ALA A 41 -2.72 -17.56 -13.11
N ASP A 42 -2.22 -18.21 -12.05
CA ASP A 42 -2.91 -19.29 -11.34
C ASP A 42 -4.04 -18.79 -10.42
N GLN A 43 -4.17 -17.48 -10.23
CA GLN A 43 -5.11 -16.86 -9.29
C GLN A 43 -6.06 -15.86 -9.95
N LYS A 44 -6.17 -15.88 -11.29
CA LYS A 44 -7.04 -14.96 -12.07
C LYS A 44 -8.48 -14.85 -11.55
N PRO A 45 -9.20 -15.93 -11.21
CA PRO A 45 -10.60 -15.81 -10.75
C PRO A 45 -10.71 -15.09 -9.41
N VAL A 46 -9.76 -15.34 -8.50
CA VAL A 46 -9.70 -14.68 -7.19
C VAL A 46 -9.32 -13.21 -7.36
N LEU A 47 -8.33 -12.94 -8.21
CA LEU A 47 -7.91 -11.58 -8.54
C LEU A 47 -9.04 -10.77 -9.18
N ALA A 48 -9.82 -11.35 -10.10
CA ALA A 48 -10.94 -10.66 -10.74
C ALA A 48 -12.03 -10.30 -9.71
N ARG A 49 -12.41 -11.24 -8.85
CA ARG A 49 -13.42 -11.03 -7.80
C ARG A 49 -12.99 -9.96 -6.80
N LEU A 50 -11.80 -10.13 -6.22
CA LEU A 50 -11.26 -9.16 -5.25
C LEU A 50 -10.92 -7.83 -5.93
N GLY A 51 -10.52 -7.87 -7.20
CA GLY A 51 -10.26 -6.71 -8.04
C GLY A 51 -11.49 -5.82 -8.20
N ALA A 52 -12.65 -6.39 -8.52
CA ALA A 52 -13.90 -5.63 -8.61
C ALA A 52 -14.23 -4.90 -7.29
N VAL A 53 -14.11 -5.59 -6.16
CA VAL A 53 -14.31 -4.99 -4.83
C VAL A 53 -13.26 -3.92 -4.54
N THR A 54 -12.03 -4.14 -5.00
CA THR A 54 -10.91 -3.19 -4.84
C THR A 54 -11.12 -1.93 -5.66
N VAL A 55 -11.68 -2.02 -6.87
CA VAL A 55 -12.05 -0.84 -7.67
C VAL A 55 -13.07 0.00 -6.92
N LEU A 56 -14.15 -0.61 -6.42
CA LEU A 56 -15.17 0.11 -5.66
C LEU A 56 -14.62 0.76 -4.39
N GLY A 57 -13.81 0.02 -3.62
CA GLY A 57 -13.17 0.54 -2.43
C GLY A 57 -12.22 1.69 -2.75
N ALA A 58 -11.34 1.53 -3.72
CA ALA A 58 -10.37 2.57 -4.11
C ALA A 58 -11.05 3.83 -4.64
N LEU A 59 -12.12 3.69 -5.44
CA LEU A 59 -12.94 4.84 -5.87
C LEU A 59 -13.57 5.55 -4.67
N ALA A 60 -14.20 4.80 -3.76
CA ALA A 60 -14.80 5.38 -2.55
C ALA A 60 -13.77 6.10 -1.68
N GLY A 61 -12.59 5.51 -1.48
CA GLY A 61 -11.49 6.11 -0.73
C GLY A 61 -10.93 7.37 -1.38
N SER A 62 -10.74 7.35 -2.69
CA SER A 62 -10.22 8.49 -3.46
C SER A 62 -11.24 9.64 -3.50
N ALA A 63 -12.52 9.32 -3.66
CA ALA A 63 -13.61 10.28 -3.57
C ALA A 63 -13.73 10.87 -2.17
N LEU A 64 -13.59 10.05 -1.12
CA LEU A 64 -13.59 10.51 0.28
C LEU A 64 -12.46 11.50 0.54
N LEU A 65 -11.27 11.27 -0.03
CA LEU A 65 -10.14 12.20 0.08
C LEU A 65 -10.45 13.56 -0.54
N MET A 66 -11.18 13.60 -1.66
CA MET A 66 -11.57 14.86 -2.33
C MET A 66 -12.78 15.53 -1.70
N ALA A 67 -13.71 14.76 -1.12
CA ALA A 67 -14.92 15.28 -0.51
C ALA A 67 -14.68 15.91 0.87
N LEU A 68 -13.64 15.46 1.60
CA LEU A 68 -13.33 16.00 2.92
C LEU A 68 -12.60 17.36 2.82
N PRO A 69 -12.92 18.33 3.70
CA PRO A 69 -12.17 19.58 3.79
C PRO A 69 -10.68 19.31 3.98
N ALA A 70 -9.82 20.07 3.30
CA ALA A 70 -8.36 19.91 3.38
C ALA A 70 -7.82 19.92 4.82
N ARG A 71 -8.46 20.66 5.73
CA ARG A 71 -8.15 20.66 7.17
C ARG A 71 -8.36 19.31 7.84
N SER A 72 -9.44 18.60 7.52
CA SER A 72 -9.71 17.27 8.07
C SER A 72 -8.63 16.25 7.67
N PHE A 73 -8.12 16.34 6.44
CA PHE A 73 -6.98 15.53 6.03
C PHE A 73 -5.70 15.91 6.79
N GLN A 74 -5.41 17.21 6.93
CA GLN A 74 -4.25 17.69 7.69
C GLN A 74 -4.27 17.23 9.15
N ASP A 75 -5.45 17.16 9.76
CA ASP A 75 -5.60 16.72 11.15
C ASP A 75 -5.37 15.21 11.32
N ILE A 76 -5.84 14.40 10.36
CA ILE A 76 -5.78 12.94 10.45
C ILE A 76 -4.48 12.35 9.86
N VAL A 77 -3.81 13.06 8.95
CA VAL A 77 -2.68 12.50 8.20
C VAL A 77 -1.50 12.14 9.10
N GLY A 78 -1.24 12.90 10.18
CA GLY A 78 -0.23 12.55 11.17
C GLY A 78 -0.50 11.17 11.79
N TRP A 79 -1.75 10.90 12.16
CA TRP A 79 -2.18 9.61 12.69
C TRP A 79 -2.10 8.49 11.64
N LEU A 80 -2.40 8.77 10.38
CA LEU A 80 -2.27 7.80 9.29
C LEU A 80 -0.81 7.43 9.01
N VAL A 81 0.10 8.41 9.07
CA VAL A 81 1.55 8.20 8.94
C VAL A 81 2.05 7.36 10.12
N LEU A 82 1.69 7.71 11.36
CA LEU A 82 2.06 6.95 12.55
C LEU A 82 1.51 5.52 12.50
N GLY A 83 0.24 5.36 12.13
CA GLY A 83 -0.38 4.04 11.95
C GLY A 83 0.35 3.20 10.91
N SER A 84 0.76 3.80 9.79
CA SER A 84 1.57 3.14 8.76
C SER A 84 2.94 2.71 9.28
N ALA A 85 3.59 3.54 10.09
CA ALA A 85 4.86 3.23 10.73
C ALA A 85 4.73 2.07 11.74
N VAL A 86 3.65 2.06 12.53
CA VAL A 86 3.33 0.96 13.46
C VAL A 86 3.03 -0.34 12.70
N LEU A 87 2.24 -0.28 11.62
CA LEU A 87 2.02 -1.42 10.72
C LEU A 87 3.34 -1.98 10.20
N MET A 88 4.27 -1.10 9.82
CA MET A 88 5.61 -1.49 9.38
C MET A 88 6.47 -2.09 10.50
N LEU A 89 6.30 -1.64 11.74
CA LEU A 89 6.96 -2.24 12.90
C LEU A 89 6.45 -3.67 13.16
N ILE A 90 5.15 -3.90 13.01
CA ILE A 90 4.49 -5.19 13.29
C ILE A 90 4.55 -6.13 12.06
N GLN A 91 4.90 -5.62 10.88
CA GLN A 91 5.01 -6.37 9.62
C GLN A 91 5.72 -7.74 9.74
N PRO A 92 6.86 -7.90 10.43
CA PRO A 92 7.51 -9.21 10.56
C PRO A 92 6.67 -10.21 11.35
N ARG A 93 5.97 -9.75 12.38
CA ARG A 93 5.06 -10.60 13.16
C ARG A 93 3.89 -11.05 12.31
N ILE A 94 3.27 -10.12 11.57
CA ILE A 94 2.20 -10.44 10.62
C ILE A 94 2.68 -11.50 9.63
N ARG A 95 3.85 -11.29 9.02
CA ARG A 95 4.43 -12.24 8.07
C ARG A 95 4.62 -13.63 8.70
N SER A 96 5.22 -13.70 9.90
CA SER A 96 5.46 -14.97 10.59
C SER A 96 4.17 -15.70 10.98
N LEU A 97 3.11 -14.96 11.35
CA LEU A 97 1.80 -15.53 11.66
C LEU A 97 1.14 -16.13 10.41
N VAL A 98 1.29 -15.44 9.28
CA VAL A 98 0.78 -15.93 7.99
C VAL A 98 1.55 -17.16 7.51
N GLU A 99 2.89 -17.19 7.67
CA GLU A 99 3.71 -18.38 7.36
C GLU A 99 3.26 -19.59 8.20
N ARG A 100 3.12 -19.43 9.52
CA ARG A 100 2.66 -20.50 10.43
C ARG A 100 1.27 -21.03 10.09
N ARG A 101 0.35 -20.15 9.67
CA ARG A 101 -1.00 -20.55 9.24
C ARG A 101 -1.01 -21.27 7.89
N ALA A 102 -0.08 -20.95 7.00
CA ALA A 102 0.04 -21.66 5.72
C ALA A 102 0.50 -23.11 5.93
N GLU A 103 1.24 -23.39 6.99
CA GLU A 103 1.76 -24.73 7.34
C GLU A 103 0.71 -25.62 8.05
N SER A 104 -0.19 -25.05 8.86
CA SER A 104 -1.23 -25.82 9.57
C SER A 104 -2.41 -26.17 8.64
N THR A 105 -2.31 -27.30 7.93
CA THR A 105 -3.31 -27.72 6.94
C THR A 105 -4.57 -28.33 7.57
N SER A 106 -5.75 -27.77 7.25
CA SER A 106 -6.94 -28.55 6.91
C SER A 106 -7.80 -27.77 5.91
N ARG A 107 -7.95 -28.31 4.68
CA ARG A 107 -8.55 -27.68 3.48
C ARG A 107 -10.08 -27.45 3.54
N VAL A 108 -10.69 -27.45 4.73
CA VAL A 108 -12.14 -27.71 4.86
C VAL A 108 -13.03 -26.44 4.96
N ALA A 109 -12.51 -25.21 4.96
CA ALA A 109 -13.36 -24.01 5.20
C ALA A 109 -13.26 -22.87 4.17
N THR A 110 -13.04 -23.17 2.88
CA THR A 110 -12.77 -22.14 1.85
C THR A 110 -14.01 -21.37 1.37
N ALA A 111 -15.22 -21.93 1.47
CA ALA A 111 -16.44 -21.30 0.96
C ALA A 111 -17.05 -20.26 1.91
N THR A 112 -17.00 -20.49 3.23
CA THR A 112 -17.69 -19.67 4.24
C THR A 112 -17.02 -18.31 4.51
N ARG A 113 -15.81 -18.07 3.98
CA ARG A 113 -15.02 -16.85 4.25
C ARG A 113 -14.95 -15.86 3.09
N VAL A 114 -15.67 -16.10 1.98
CA VAL A 114 -15.59 -15.24 0.79
C VAL A 114 -16.17 -13.85 1.06
N LEU A 115 -17.36 -13.77 1.66
CA LEU A 115 -18.00 -12.48 1.97
C LEU A 115 -17.19 -11.61 2.94
N PRO A 116 -16.72 -12.13 4.10
CA PRO A 116 -15.91 -11.32 5.01
C PRO A 116 -14.54 -10.95 4.42
N LEU A 117 -13.96 -11.79 3.55
CA LEU A 117 -12.75 -11.42 2.81
C LEU A 117 -13.02 -10.25 1.85
N CYS A 118 -14.13 -10.27 1.11
CA CYS A 118 -14.51 -9.15 0.24
C CYS A 118 -14.73 -7.87 1.06
N ALA A 119 -15.44 -7.93 2.18
CA ALA A 119 -15.65 -6.78 3.05
C ALA A 119 -14.33 -6.21 3.61
N ALA A 120 -13.45 -7.07 4.11
CA ALA A 120 -12.13 -6.65 4.58
C ALA A 120 -11.28 -6.05 3.44
N GLN A 121 -11.32 -6.67 2.26
CA GLN A 121 -10.62 -6.17 1.07
C GLN A 121 -11.17 -4.82 0.60
N PHE A 122 -12.47 -4.60 0.68
CA PHE A 122 -13.08 -3.29 0.42
C PHE A 122 -12.54 -2.24 1.38
N GLY A 123 -12.50 -2.52 2.69
CA GLY A 123 -11.94 -1.61 3.69
C GLY A 123 -10.46 -1.30 3.44
N VAL A 124 -9.67 -2.30 3.06
CA VAL A 124 -8.27 -2.13 2.67
C VAL A 124 -8.13 -1.24 1.44
N ALA A 125 -8.97 -1.44 0.42
CA ALA A 125 -8.95 -0.66 -0.80
C ALA A 125 -9.45 0.78 -0.58
N LEU A 126 -10.46 0.98 0.27
CA LEU A 126 -10.95 2.29 0.70
C LEU A 126 -9.85 3.07 1.40
N TYR A 127 -9.18 2.45 2.36
CA TYR A 127 -8.00 3.04 2.98
C TYR A 127 -6.90 3.33 1.95
N GLY A 128 -6.58 2.37 1.07
CA GLY A 128 -5.52 2.51 0.08
C GLY A 128 -5.76 3.63 -0.93
N GLY A 129 -7.02 3.84 -1.31
CA GLY A 129 -7.40 4.95 -2.19
C GLY A 129 -7.42 6.30 -1.50
N TYR A 130 -7.67 6.32 -0.19
CA TYR A 130 -7.55 7.53 0.63
C TYR A 130 -6.09 7.88 0.94
N PHE A 131 -5.30 6.89 1.36
CA PHE A 131 -3.91 7.01 1.78
C PHE A 131 -3.15 5.70 1.50
N ALA A 132 -2.33 5.69 0.45
CA ALA A 132 -1.68 4.46 -0.05
C ALA A 132 -0.56 3.91 0.86
N ALA A 133 -0.18 4.65 1.89
CA ALA A 133 0.88 4.29 2.82
C ALA A 133 0.47 3.10 3.71
N GLY A 134 1.35 2.13 3.94
CA GLY A 134 1.01 0.92 4.71
C GLY A 134 0.05 -0.07 4.02
N LEU A 135 -0.56 0.29 2.88
CA LEU A 135 -1.52 -0.52 2.11
C LEU A 135 -1.07 -1.97 1.93
N GLY A 136 0.16 -2.16 1.46
CA GLY A 136 0.68 -3.49 1.16
C GLY A 136 0.81 -4.41 2.38
N ILE A 137 0.99 -3.86 3.59
CA ILE A 137 1.08 -4.64 4.83
C ILE A 137 -0.32 -5.03 5.29
N MET A 138 -1.24 -4.07 5.26
CA MET A 138 -2.64 -4.32 5.65
C MET A 138 -3.31 -5.33 4.72
N MET A 139 -3.04 -5.23 3.42
CA MET A 139 -3.49 -6.19 2.42
C MET A 139 -2.91 -7.59 2.66
N LEU A 140 -1.63 -7.71 2.96
CA LEU A 140 -1.02 -9.00 3.29
C LEU A 140 -1.60 -9.59 4.58
N ALA A 141 -1.89 -8.76 5.58
CA ALA A 141 -2.52 -9.18 6.82
C ALA A 141 -3.93 -9.74 6.57
N VAL A 142 -4.77 -9.00 5.83
CA VAL A 142 -6.12 -9.46 5.45
C VAL A 142 -6.05 -10.74 4.64
N LEU A 143 -5.24 -10.77 3.58
CA LEU A 143 -5.09 -11.96 2.74
C LEU A 143 -4.61 -13.17 3.56
N GLY A 144 -3.63 -13.00 4.45
CA GLY A 144 -3.13 -14.10 5.29
C GLY A 144 -4.04 -14.51 6.45
N VAL A 145 -5.00 -13.68 6.85
CA VAL A 145 -6.06 -14.06 7.81
C VAL A 145 -7.15 -14.89 7.14
N PHE A 146 -7.55 -14.50 5.94
CA PHE A 146 -8.71 -15.07 5.25
C PHE A 146 -8.36 -16.16 4.25
N ARG A 147 -7.14 -16.19 3.71
CA ARG A 147 -6.67 -17.20 2.77
C ARG A 147 -5.55 -18.04 3.37
N HIS A 148 -5.66 -19.35 3.16
CA HIS A 148 -4.64 -20.33 3.49
C HIS A 148 -3.87 -20.67 2.23
N ASP A 149 -2.99 -19.76 1.83
CA ASP A 149 -2.11 -19.90 0.67
C ASP A 149 -0.67 -19.62 1.11
N SER A 150 0.30 -20.09 0.32
CA SER A 150 1.71 -19.78 0.57
C SER A 150 1.95 -18.27 0.50
N LEU A 151 2.89 -17.77 1.30
CA LEU A 151 3.24 -16.34 1.29
C LEU A 151 3.57 -15.81 -0.11
N ARG A 152 4.16 -16.64 -0.97
CA ARG A 152 4.44 -16.29 -2.36
C ARG A 152 3.16 -15.98 -3.12
N ARG A 153 2.14 -16.85 -3.02
CA ARG A 153 0.83 -16.66 -3.66
C ARG A 153 0.09 -15.45 -3.09
N LEU A 154 0.16 -15.22 -1.77
CA LEU A 154 -0.43 -14.05 -1.12
C LEU A 154 0.24 -12.74 -1.56
N ASN A 155 1.57 -12.73 -1.71
CA ASN A 155 2.29 -11.56 -2.23
C ASN A 155 2.00 -11.30 -3.71
N ALA A 156 1.76 -12.35 -4.51
CA ALA A 156 1.30 -12.22 -5.88
C ALA A 156 -0.07 -11.53 -5.95
N LEU A 157 -1.06 -12.00 -5.18
CA LEU A 157 -2.38 -11.37 -5.07
C LEU A 157 -2.29 -9.92 -4.57
N LYS A 158 -1.53 -9.69 -3.50
CA LYS A 158 -1.26 -8.36 -2.96
C LYS A 158 -0.73 -7.42 -4.05
N SER A 159 0.24 -7.86 -4.85
CA SER A 159 0.83 -7.03 -5.91
C SER A 159 -0.21 -6.65 -6.96
N GLY A 160 -0.99 -7.63 -7.43
CA GLY A 160 -2.11 -7.41 -8.35
C GLY A 160 -3.14 -6.41 -7.82
N LEU A 161 -3.61 -6.62 -6.60
CA LEU A 161 -4.62 -5.75 -6.00
C LEU A 161 -4.07 -4.36 -5.64
N SER A 162 -2.80 -4.25 -5.25
CA SER A 162 -2.14 -2.94 -5.03
C SER A 162 -2.05 -2.14 -6.32
N LEU A 163 -1.76 -2.81 -7.45
CA LEU A 163 -1.81 -2.17 -8.76
C LEU A 163 -3.22 -1.67 -9.10
N VAL A 164 -4.27 -2.45 -8.79
CA VAL A 164 -5.66 -2.02 -9.00
C VAL A 164 -5.97 -0.77 -8.17
N VAL A 165 -5.63 -0.74 -6.87
CA VAL A 165 -5.80 0.47 -6.04
C VAL A 165 -5.04 1.65 -6.63
N GLY A 166 -3.75 1.46 -6.92
CA GLY A 166 -2.90 2.53 -7.44
C GLY A 166 -3.40 3.09 -8.77
N ALA A 167 -3.79 2.22 -9.71
CA ALA A 167 -4.30 2.63 -11.02
C ALA A 167 -5.62 3.39 -10.92
N VAL A 168 -6.56 2.90 -10.10
CA VAL A 168 -7.86 3.54 -9.90
C VAL A 168 -7.69 4.91 -9.24
N SER A 169 -6.90 4.99 -8.17
CA SER A 169 -6.65 6.27 -7.48
C SER A 169 -5.87 7.25 -8.35
N ALA A 170 -4.85 6.79 -9.09
CA ALA A 170 -4.11 7.65 -10.00
C ALA A 170 -5.00 8.20 -11.13
N ALA A 171 -5.86 7.36 -11.72
CA ALA A 171 -6.82 7.79 -12.73
C ALA A 171 -7.82 8.80 -12.17
N PHE A 172 -8.34 8.55 -10.96
CA PHE A 172 -9.25 9.47 -10.28
C PHE A 172 -8.58 10.82 -10.00
N PHE A 173 -7.39 10.83 -9.39
CA PHE A 173 -6.69 12.07 -9.07
C PHE A 173 -6.18 12.82 -10.29
N ALA A 174 -5.88 12.14 -11.40
CA ALA A 174 -5.48 12.78 -12.64
C ALA A 174 -6.57 13.70 -13.20
N VAL A 175 -7.84 13.44 -12.91
CA VAL A 175 -8.96 14.29 -13.32
C VAL A 175 -9.50 15.18 -12.19
N SER A 176 -9.30 14.81 -10.93
CA SER A 176 -9.94 15.47 -9.79
C SER A 176 -9.04 16.36 -8.94
N ALA A 177 -7.71 16.27 -9.08
CA ALA A 177 -6.77 16.93 -8.17
C ALA A 177 -5.55 17.53 -8.89
N PRO A 178 -4.97 18.63 -8.37
CA PRO A 178 -3.71 19.16 -8.88
C PRO A 178 -2.56 18.23 -8.48
N ILE A 179 -1.94 17.58 -9.47
CA ILE A 179 -0.78 16.69 -9.29
C ILE A 179 0.51 17.49 -9.52
N ALA A 180 1.48 17.36 -8.60
CA ALA A 180 2.82 17.86 -8.82
C ALA A 180 3.60 16.88 -9.72
N TRP A 181 3.48 17.04 -11.04
CA TRP A 181 4.03 16.10 -12.02
C TRP A 181 5.54 15.92 -11.96
N ILE A 182 6.31 16.99 -11.75
CA ILE A 182 7.78 16.90 -11.67
C ILE A 182 8.19 16.03 -10.46
N PRO A 183 7.73 16.28 -9.22
CA PRO A 183 7.98 15.36 -8.12
C PRO A 183 7.42 13.95 -8.35
N ALA A 184 6.25 13.81 -8.99
CA ALA A 184 5.68 12.49 -9.30
C ALA A 184 6.63 11.66 -10.18
N LEU A 185 7.17 12.27 -11.24
CA LEU A 185 8.10 11.63 -12.17
C LEU A 185 9.44 11.30 -11.51
N ILE A 186 9.98 12.22 -10.70
CA ILE A 186 11.21 11.98 -9.94
C ILE A 186 11.00 10.79 -8.99
N LEU A 187 9.90 10.78 -8.23
CA LEU A 187 9.59 9.69 -7.30
C LEU A 187 9.33 8.37 -8.03
N ALA A 188 8.67 8.39 -9.18
CA ALA A 188 8.45 7.21 -10.02
C ALA A 188 9.78 6.64 -10.54
N ALA A 189 10.66 7.48 -11.09
CA ALA A 189 11.97 7.09 -11.58
C ALA A 189 12.86 6.58 -10.43
N SER A 190 12.85 7.26 -9.29
CA SER A 190 13.55 6.87 -8.06
C SER A 190 13.03 5.54 -7.53
N GLY A 191 11.71 5.31 -7.59
CA GLY A 191 11.07 4.07 -7.17
C GLY A 191 11.41 2.90 -8.08
N LEU A 192 11.45 3.11 -9.40
CA LEU A 192 11.88 2.11 -10.37
C LEU A 192 13.36 1.75 -10.19
N ALA A 193 14.23 2.76 -10.12
CA ALA A 193 15.67 2.59 -9.89
C ALA A 193 15.93 1.94 -8.52
N GLY A 194 15.27 2.42 -7.47
CA GLY A 194 15.35 1.88 -6.11
C GLY A 194 14.75 0.49 -5.96
N GLY A 195 13.78 0.10 -6.78
CA GLY A 195 13.24 -1.26 -6.85
C GLY A 195 14.23 -2.24 -7.50
N LEU A 196 14.84 -1.84 -8.61
CA LEU A 196 15.87 -2.61 -9.32
C LEU A 196 17.16 -2.77 -8.49
N LEU A 197 17.64 -1.66 -7.92
CA LEU A 197 18.80 -1.64 -7.03
C LEU A 197 18.47 -2.32 -5.70
N GLY A 198 17.30 -2.08 -5.13
CA GLY A 198 16.83 -2.74 -3.91
C GLY A 198 16.76 -4.26 -4.05
N ALA A 199 16.32 -4.80 -5.19
CA ALA A 199 16.34 -6.25 -5.43
C ALA A 199 17.76 -6.83 -5.54
N ARG A 200 18.73 -6.05 -6.01
CA ARG A 200 20.16 -6.42 -6.04
C ARG A 200 20.82 -6.30 -4.65
N PHE A 201 20.55 -5.22 -3.92
CA PHE A 201 21.16 -4.92 -2.62
C PHE A 201 20.44 -5.55 -1.42
N ALA A 202 19.20 -6.02 -1.54
CA ALA A 202 18.47 -6.74 -0.48
C ALA A 202 19.16 -8.04 -0.05
N ARG A 203 20.15 -8.53 -0.83
CA ARG A 203 21.00 -9.67 -0.45
C ARG A 203 22.18 -9.28 0.44
N ILE A 204 22.51 -7.98 0.53
CA ILE A 204 23.72 -7.45 1.16
C ILE A 204 23.37 -6.66 2.43
N ILE A 205 22.21 -6.00 2.47
CA ILE A 205 21.79 -5.16 3.60
C ILE A 205 20.94 -5.98 4.58
N PRO A 206 21.29 -6.03 5.89
CA PRO A 206 20.47 -6.69 6.89
C PRO A 206 19.05 -6.10 6.95
N PRO A 207 17.99 -6.91 6.93
CA PRO A 207 16.60 -6.44 6.90
C PRO A 207 16.23 -5.53 8.10
N GLU A 208 16.90 -5.69 9.25
CA GLU A 208 16.78 -4.80 10.40
C GLU A 208 17.19 -3.34 10.11
N GLY A 209 18.28 -3.13 9.37
CA GLY A 209 18.86 -1.81 9.14
C GLY A 209 17.96 -0.94 8.27
N LEU A 210 17.54 -1.48 7.12
CA LEU A 210 16.63 -0.81 6.20
C LEU A 210 15.29 -0.47 6.88
N ARG A 211 14.79 -1.38 7.72
CA ARG A 211 13.55 -1.19 8.48
C ARG A 211 13.69 -0.08 9.53
N ARG A 212 14.79 -0.04 10.29
CA ARG A 212 15.04 1.03 11.28
C ARG A 212 15.13 2.40 10.62
N THR A 213 15.77 2.51 9.46
CA THR A 213 15.85 3.78 8.71
C THR A 213 14.47 4.24 8.25
N VAL A 214 13.65 3.37 7.68
CA VAL A 214 12.30 3.75 7.24
C VAL A 214 11.41 4.14 8.41
N ILE A 215 11.50 3.41 9.53
CA ILE A 215 10.76 3.74 10.75
C ILE A 215 11.21 5.10 11.29
N ALA A 216 12.51 5.36 11.41
CA ALA A 216 13.04 6.62 11.90
C ALA A 216 12.58 7.81 11.05
N VAL A 217 12.63 7.69 9.71
CA VAL A 217 12.18 8.74 8.80
C VAL A 217 10.66 8.95 8.90
N GLY A 218 9.88 7.87 8.96
CA GLY A 218 8.42 7.95 9.14
C GLY A 218 8.02 8.59 10.47
N PHE A 219 8.72 8.25 11.56
CA PHE A 219 8.47 8.79 12.89
C PHE A 219 8.87 10.26 12.99
N ALA A 220 10.05 10.63 12.47
CA ALA A 220 10.52 12.01 12.44
C ALA A 220 9.57 12.91 11.66
N ALA A 221 9.07 12.44 10.51
CA ALA A 221 8.11 13.18 9.71
C ALA A 221 6.73 13.31 10.36
N GLY A 222 6.25 12.24 11.02
CA GLY A 222 5.01 12.27 11.79
C GLY A 222 5.09 13.27 12.96
N LEU A 223 6.20 13.29 13.69
CA LEU A 223 6.47 14.27 14.74
C LEU A 223 6.55 15.70 14.20
N LEU A 224 7.27 15.92 13.09
CA LEU A 224 7.37 17.24 12.45
C LEU A 224 5.99 17.78 12.03
N LEU A 225 5.11 16.91 11.54
CA LEU A 225 3.74 17.25 11.17
C LEU A 225 2.87 17.62 12.38
N LEU A 226 3.09 16.98 13.53
CA LEU A 226 2.35 17.28 14.76
C LEU A 226 2.84 18.57 15.44
N VAL A 227 4.13 18.89 15.32
CA VAL A 227 4.74 20.08 15.92
C VAL A 227 4.54 21.35 15.09
N ARG A 228 4.35 21.23 13.76
CA ARG A 228 4.08 22.37 12.86
C ARG A 228 2.59 22.77 12.75
N LYS A 229 1.73 22.26 13.62
CA LYS A 229 0.34 22.72 13.73
C LYS A 229 0.25 24.10 14.36
#